data_AF-A0A2T5JKN3-F1
#
_entry.id   AF-A0A2T5JKN3-F1
#
_cell.length_a   1.000
_cell.length_b   1.000
_cell.length_c   1.000
_cell.angle_alpha   90.00
_cell.angle_beta   90.00
_cell.angle_gamma   90.00
#
_symmetry.space_group_name_H-M   'P 1'
#
loop_
_entity.id
_entity.type
_entity.pdbx_description
1 polymer ?
#
loop_
_entity_poly.entity_id
_entity_poly.type
_entity_poly.pdbx_seq_one_letter_code
_entity_poly.pdbx_strand_id
1 'polypeptide(L)' 'MSFKHIVFIIALSTALTGCGGGDGAPEINPTNCSGGGMQAILPTFDNEAARQAFIDKCQALAEKK' A
#
# COMPACT_ATOMS: atom_id res chain seq x y z
N MET A 1 6.39 23.04 -17.45
CA MET A 1 6.27 22.78 -15.99
C MET A 1 7.60 23.08 -15.33
N SER A 2 7.61 23.87 -14.25
CA SER A 2 8.85 24.19 -13.52
C SER A 2 9.30 22.98 -12.69
N PHE A 3 10.60 22.67 -12.74
CA PHE A 3 11.23 21.51 -12.06
C PHE A 3 10.92 21.47 -10.55
N LYS A 4 10.69 22.64 -9.94
CA LYS A 4 10.33 22.80 -8.52
C LYS A 4 9.01 22.09 -8.16
N HIS A 5 8.05 22.01 -9.08
CA HIS A 5 6.75 21.38 -8.81
C HIS A 5 6.82 19.85 -8.88
N ILE A 6 7.69 19.31 -9.73
CA ILE A 6 7.85 17.86 -9.91
C ILE A 6 8.44 17.23 -8.64
N VAL A 7 9.48 17.86 -8.07
CA VAL A 7 10.09 17.39 -6.82
C VAL A 7 9.10 17.43 -5.67
N PHE A 8 8.25 18.46 -5.61
CA PHE A 8 7.23 18.60 -4.58
C PHE A 8 6.14 17.52 -4.69
N ILE A 9 5.71 17.18 -5.91
CA ILE A 9 4.75 16.09 -6.15
C ILE A 9 5.34 14.74 -5.73
N ILE A 10 6.58 14.43 -6.12
CA ILE A 10 7.23 13.16 -5.78
C ILE A 10 7.44 13.05 -4.26
N ALA A 11 7.90 14.13 -3.62
CA ALA A 11 8.09 14.18 -2.17
C ALA A 11 6.77 14.12 -1.39
N LEU A 12 5.71 14.75 -1.89
CA LEU A 12 4.39 14.68 -1.27
C LEU A 12 3.78 13.27 -1.43
N SER A 13 3.99 12.60 -2.57
CA SER A 13 3.56 11.22 -2.80
C SER A 13 4.28 10.24 -1.87
N THR A 14 5.60 10.38 -1.66
CA THR A 14 6.36 9.54 -0.72
C THR A 14 6.03 9.86 0.73
N ALA A 15 5.77 11.13 1.08
CA ALA A 15 5.27 11.52 2.39
C ALA A 15 3.85 10.99 2.66
N LEU A 16 2.98 10.90 1.64
CA LEU A 16 1.66 10.28 1.75
C LEU A 16 1.75 8.75 1.94
N THR A 17 2.74 8.09 1.30
CA THR A 17 3.02 6.67 1.55
C THR A 17 3.73 6.44 2.89
N GLY A 18 4.39 7.46 3.45
CA GLY A 18 5.07 7.44 4.75
C GLY A 18 4.20 7.88 5.93
N CYS A 19 3.04 8.51 5.70
CA CYS A 19 2.04 8.82 6.73
C CYS A 19 1.15 7.61 7.05
N GLY A 20 1.82 6.46 7.20
CA GLY A 20 1.27 5.16 7.55
C GLY A 20 2.39 4.31 8.14
N GLY A 21 3.18 4.93 9.02
CA GLY A 21 4.29 4.28 9.69
C GLY A 21 3.82 3.08 10.50
N GLY A 22 4.44 1.94 10.24
CA GLY A 22 4.23 0.69 10.96
C GLY A 22 5.10 -0.39 10.34
N ASP A 23 6.31 -0.52 10.87
CA ASP A 23 7.17 -1.69 10.77
C ASP A 23 6.35 -2.91 11.24
N GLY A 24 5.64 -3.57 10.31
CA GLY A 24 4.52 -4.47 10.64
C GLY A 24 3.43 -4.57 9.59
N ALA A 25 3.53 -3.83 8.48
CA ALA A 25 2.65 -4.03 7.33
C ALA A 25 2.75 -5.49 6.83
N PRO A 26 1.61 -6.18 6.65
CA PRO A 26 1.58 -7.56 6.19
C PRO A 26 2.26 -7.73 4.83
N GLU A 27 3.04 -8.79 4.68
CA GLU A 27 3.82 -9.05 3.46
C GLU A 27 2.90 -9.19 2.23
N ILE A 28 3.28 -8.55 1.12
CA ILE A 28 2.57 -8.69 -0.15
C ILE A 28 3.07 -9.94 -0.86
N ASN A 29 2.29 -11.02 -0.76
CA ASN A 29 2.56 -12.27 -1.46
C ASN A 29 1.24 -12.94 -1.91
N PRO A 30 1.28 -13.93 -2.82
CA PRO A 30 0.07 -14.58 -3.32
C PRO A 30 -0.82 -15.22 -2.24
N THR A 31 -0.21 -15.68 -1.14
CA THR A 31 -0.92 -16.27 -0.01
C THR A 31 -1.76 -15.22 0.72
N ASN A 32 -1.15 -14.07 1.06
CA ASN A 32 -1.79 -12.97 1.77
C ASN A 32 -2.77 -12.19 0.88
N CYS A 33 -2.53 -12.16 -0.43
CA CYS A 33 -3.44 -11.57 -1.42
C CYS A 33 -4.53 -12.55 -1.93
N SER A 34 -4.54 -13.80 -1.47
CA SER A 34 -5.62 -14.74 -1.79
C SER A 34 -6.90 -14.38 -1.03
N GLY A 35 -8.07 -14.85 -1.48
CA GLY A 35 -9.34 -14.54 -0.80
C GLY A 35 -9.35 -14.86 0.70
N GLY A 36 -8.78 -16.00 1.10
CA GLY A 36 -8.66 -16.40 2.52
C GLY A 36 -7.58 -15.62 3.26
N GLY A 37 -6.42 -15.39 2.64
CA GLY A 37 -5.34 -14.58 3.23
C GLY A 37 -5.76 -13.14 3.46
N MET A 38 -6.44 -12.53 2.49
CA MET A 38 -6.95 -11.17 2.61
C MET A 38 -7.96 -11.06 3.74
N GLN A 39 -8.88 -12.03 3.90
CA GLN A 39 -9.83 -12.02 5.02
C GLN A 39 -9.14 -12.08 6.40
N ALA A 40 -8.00 -12.75 6.51
CA ALA A 40 -7.23 -12.81 7.76
C ALA A 40 -6.39 -11.54 8.01
N ILE A 41 -5.94 -10.87 6.95
CA ILE A 41 -5.01 -9.73 6.99
C ILE A 41 -5.74 -8.39 7.09
N LEU A 42 -6.86 -8.21 6.38
CA LEU A 42 -7.64 -6.98 6.40
C LEU A 42 -8.10 -6.49 7.78
N PRO A 43 -8.47 -7.36 8.76
CA PRO A 43 -8.84 -6.91 10.10
C PRO A 43 -7.64 -6.58 11.01
N THR A 44 -6.40 -6.85 10.59
CA THR A 44 -5.20 -6.51 11.40
C THR A 44 -4.69 -5.10 11.15
N PHE A 45 -5.33 -4.33 10.25
CA PHE A 45 -4.97 -2.95 10.01
C PHE A 45 -5.72 -2.02 10.96
N ASP A 46 -4.99 -1.25 11.75
CA ASP A 46 -5.55 -0.18 12.58
C ASP A 46 -5.89 1.09 11.76
N ASN A 47 -5.39 1.18 10.52
CA ASN A 47 -5.55 2.33 9.64
C ASN A 47 -6.16 1.92 8.29
N GLU A 48 -7.28 2.54 7.93
CA GLU A 48 -7.95 2.28 6.66
C GLU A 48 -7.09 2.66 5.44
N ALA A 49 -6.27 3.70 5.54
CA ALA A 49 -5.37 4.06 4.44
C ALA A 49 -4.30 2.99 4.20
N ALA A 50 -3.75 2.39 5.26
CA ALA A 50 -2.81 1.27 5.15
C ALA A 50 -3.50 0.01 4.59
N ARG A 51 -4.76 -0.23 4.98
CA ARG A 51 -5.58 -1.33 4.47
C ARG A 51 -5.82 -1.19 2.96
N GLN A 52 -6.19 0.01 2.48
CA GLN A 52 -6.38 0.26 1.06
C GLN A 52 -5.06 0.13 0.29
N ALA A 53 -3.96 0.66 0.82
CA ALA A 53 -2.64 0.50 0.20
C ALA A 53 -2.20 -0.99 0.08
N PHE A 54 -2.63 -1.87 0.99
CA PHE A 54 -2.40 -3.32 0.88
C PHE A 54 -3.25 -3.94 -0.24
N ILE A 55 -4.53 -3.58 -0.34
CA ILE A 55 -5.44 -4.06 -1.40
C ILE A 55 -4.92 -3.64 -2.79
N ASP A 56 -4.53 -2.38 -2.95
CA ASP A 56 -3.98 -1.85 -4.20
C ASP A 56 -2.72 -2.61 -4.63
N LYS A 57 -1.82 -2.91 -3.68
CA LYS A 57 -0.62 -3.71 -3.94
C LYS A 57 -0.95 -5.15 -4.35
N CYS A 58 -1.97 -5.76 -3.76
CA CYS A 58 -2.44 -7.09 -4.15
C CYS A 58 -3.05 -7.11 -5.55
N GLN A 59 -3.78 -6.06 -5.94
CA GLN A 59 -4.30 -5.91 -7.30
C GLN A 59 -3.18 -5.75 -8.32
N ALA A 60 -2.19 -4.90 -8.03
CA ALA A 60 -1.02 -4.72 -8.90
C ALA A 60 -0.19 -6.01 -9.05
N LEU A 61 -0.18 -6.88 -8.04
CA LEU A 61 0.45 -8.22 -8.13
C LEU A 61 -0.32 -9.15 -9.07
N ALA A 62 -1.66 -9.06 -9.07
CA ALA A 62 -2.52 -9.85 -9.95
C ALA A 62 -2.42 -9.41 -11.41
N GLU A 63 -2.27 -8.11 -11.67
CA GLU A 63 -2.12 -7.54 -13.02
C GLU A 63 -0.73 -7.80 -13.65
N LYS A 64 0.27 -8.16 -12.83
CA LYS A 64 1.62 -8.54 -13.31
C LYS A 64 1.75 -9.99 -13.77
N LYS A 65 0.67 -10.78 -13.73
CA LYS A 65 0.61 -12.13 -14.28
C LYS A 65 -0.08 -12.13 -15.64
#